data_AF-A0A920U200-F1
#
_entry.id   AF-A0A920U200-F1
#
_cell.length_a   1.000
_cell.length_b   1.000
_cell.length_c   1.000
_cell.angle_alpha   90.00
_cell.angle_beta   90.00
_cell.angle_gamma   90.00
#
_symmetry.space_group_name_H-M   'P 1'
#
loop_
_entity.id
_entity.type
_entity.pdbx_description
1 polymer ?
#
loop_
_entity_poly.entity_id
_entity_poly.type
_entity_poly.pdbx_seq_one_letter_code
_entity_poly.pdbx_strand_id
1 'polypeptide(L)'
;MERSPVLAELLRDAAQSLDLGSGMGSITVHCGDSRLLLKEFPRADVVYLDPMFPGRGLHYAAPRKELELLRGLVGLDPDAKALADLAKNLCRSAHGQKNAHISARPLIGSPVF
;
A
#
# COMPACT_ATOMS: atom_id res chain seq x y z
N MET A 1 0.82 7.34 -0.61
CA MET A 1 0.65 7.81 -2.00
C MET A 1 -0.59 7.13 -2.54
N GLU A 2 -1.50 7.88 -3.17
CA GLU A 2 -2.79 7.37 -3.64
C GLU A 2 -3.11 7.98 -5.02
N ARG A 3 -3.41 7.14 -6.02
CA ARG A 3 -3.65 7.58 -7.40
C ARG A 3 -5.07 8.08 -7.62
N SER A 4 -6.03 7.57 -6.85
CA SER A 4 -7.43 7.99 -6.89
C SER A 4 -7.60 9.31 -6.16
N PRO A 5 -8.00 10.40 -6.83
CA PRO A 5 -8.20 11.69 -6.18
C PRO A 5 -9.23 11.62 -5.05
N VAL A 6 -10.30 10.83 -5.26
CA VAL A 6 -11.38 10.67 -4.28
C VAL A 6 -10.86 9.99 -3.02
N LEU A 7 -10.13 8.87 -3.15
CA LEU A 7 -9.55 8.20 -1.97
C LEU A 7 -8.49 9.06 -1.30
N ALA A 8 -7.71 9.83 -2.08
CA ALA A 8 -6.70 10.72 -1.51
C ALA A 8 -7.33 11.79 -0.60
N GLU A 9 -8.46 12.38 -0.97
CA GLU A 9 -9.16 13.32 -0.09
C GLU A 9 -9.71 12.65 1.16
N LEU A 10 -10.34 11.47 1.03
CA LEU A 10 -10.83 10.71 2.19
C LEU A 10 -9.70 10.35 3.16
N LEU A 11 -8.53 9.97 2.63
CA LEU A 11 -7.35 9.68 3.44
C LEU A 11 -6.78 10.92 4.11
N ARG A 12 -6.82 12.10 3.47
CA ARG A 12 -6.38 13.37 4.09
C ARG A 12 -7.27 13.77 5.24
N ASP A 13 -8.58 13.70 5.06
CA ASP A 13 -9.56 13.96 6.11
C ASP A 13 -9.34 13.02 7.31
N ALA A 14 -9.22 11.71 7.04
CA ALA A 14 -8.92 10.73 8.08
C ALA A 14 -7.59 11.02 8.79
N ALA A 15 -6.52 11.35 8.05
CA ALA A 15 -5.21 11.65 8.62
C ALA A 15 -5.21 12.88 9.52
N GLN A 16 -6.03 13.91 9.21
CA GLN A 16 -6.20 15.09 10.06
C GLN A 16 -6.94 14.77 11.36
N SER A 17 -7.85 13.81 11.33
CA SER A 17 -8.62 13.37 12.50
C SER A 17 -7.85 12.44 13.45
N LEU A 18 -6.71 11.89 13.01
CA LEU A 18 -5.91 10.98 13.81
C LEU A 18 -5.11 11.75 14.87
N ASP A 19 -5.46 11.54 16.13
CA ASP A 19 -4.57 11.90 17.23
C ASP A 19 -3.49 10.83 17.38
N LEU A 20 -2.35 11.06 16.71
CA LEU A 20 -1.20 10.17 16.78
C LEU A 20 -0.45 10.29 18.12
N GLY A 21 -0.83 11.20 19.02
CA GLY A 21 -0.08 11.46 20.24
C GLY A 21 1.25 12.17 19.99
N SER A 22 1.76 12.84 21.03
CA SER A 22 3.00 13.62 20.92
C SER A 22 4.20 12.71 20.63
N GLY A 23 4.79 12.85 19.44
CA GLY A 23 6.04 12.18 19.05
C GLY A 23 5.89 11.01 18.07
N MET A 24 4.69 10.61 17.65
CA MET A 24 4.49 9.47 16.72
C MET A 24 4.53 9.84 15.22
N GLY A 25 5.03 11.03 14.88
CA GLY A 25 5.16 11.48 13.49
C GLY A 25 3.83 11.96 12.88
N SER A 26 3.84 12.21 11.56
CA SER A 26 2.69 12.72 10.82
C SER A 26 2.40 11.87 9.59
N ILE A 27 1.11 11.67 9.27
CA ILE A 27 0.70 11.04 8.02
C ILE A 27 0.48 12.14 6.97
N THR A 28 1.25 12.08 5.87
CA THR A 28 1.06 12.97 4.72
C THR A 28 0.60 12.18 3.50
N VAL A 29 -0.49 12.61 2.88
CA VAL A 29 -1.08 11.95 1.70
C VAL A 29 -0.70 12.70 0.43
N HIS A 30 0.15 12.08 -0.37
CA HIS A 30 0.48 12.54 -1.73
C HIS A 30 -0.45 11.87 -2.73
N CYS A 31 -1.21 12.69 -3.47
CA CYS A 31 -2.07 12.20 -4.55
C CYS A 31 -1.28 12.12 -5.85
N GLY A 32 -1.33 10.97 -6.53
CA GLY A 32 -0.66 10.73 -7.79
C GLY A 32 -0.18 9.30 -7.95
N ASP A 33 0.39 9.00 -9.13
CA ASP A 33 0.99 7.70 -9.42
C ASP A 33 2.24 7.49 -8.56
N SER A 34 2.18 6.49 -7.67
CA SER A 34 3.28 6.13 -6.79
C SER A 34 4.59 5.83 -7.54
N ARG A 35 4.54 5.39 -8.81
CA ARG A 35 5.74 5.14 -9.63
C ARG A 35 6.47 6.41 -10.03
N LEU A 36 5.74 7.52 -10.14
CA LEU A 36 6.30 8.84 -10.41
C LEU A 36 6.74 9.47 -9.09
N LEU A 37 5.81 9.52 -8.12
CA LEU A 37 6.04 10.16 -6.84
C LEU A 37 7.23 9.57 -6.09
N LEU A 38 7.38 8.23 -6.00
CA LEU A 38 8.50 7.61 -5.27
C LEU A 38 9.88 8.09 -5.73
N LYS A 39 10.03 8.55 -6.98
CA LYS A 39 11.30 9.04 -7.52
C LYS A 39 11.65 10.46 -7.03
N GLU A 40 10.67 11.20 -6.53
CA GLU A 40 10.80 12.59 -6.11
C GLU A 40 11.13 12.72 -4.62
N PHE A 41 10.98 11.65 -3.84
CA PHE A 41 11.27 11.66 -2.40
C PHE A 41 12.69 11.17 -2.10
N PRO A 42 13.29 11.63 -0.98
CA PRO A 42 14.49 11.02 -0.44
C PRO A 42 14.32 9.51 -0.25
N ARG A 43 15.44 8.78 -0.26
CA ARG A 43 15.45 7.33 -0.14
C ARG A 43 14.72 6.89 1.15
N ALA A 44 13.58 6.23 1.01
CA ALA A 44 12.82 5.71 2.14
C ALA A 44 13.53 4.50 2.77
N ASP A 45 13.47 4.37 4.10
CA ASP A 45 13.94 3.16 4.77
C ASP A 45 13.03 1.97 4.42
N VAL A 46 11.71 2.19 4.47
CA VAL A 46 10.69 1.17 4.19
C VAL A 46 9.65 1.68 3.21
N VAL A 47 9.28 0.85 2.24
CA VAL A 47 8.13 1.07 1.36
C VAL A 47 7.11 -0.06 1.56
N TYR A 48 5.88 0.30 1.89
CA TYR A 48 4.74 -0.61 1.99
C TYR A 48 3.89 -0.56 0.72
N LEU A 49 3.56 -1.72 0.17
CA LEU A 49 2.76 -1.85 -1.05
C LEU A 49 1.56 -2.77 -0.81
N ASP A 50 0.37 -2.26 -1.08
CA ASP A 50 -0.90 -3.00 -1.07
C ASP A 50 -1.77 -2.60 -2.28
N PRO A 51 -1.37 -2.99 -3.50
CA PRO A 51 -2.14 -2.67 -4.68
C PRO A 51 -3.37 -3.58 -4.80
N MET A 52 -4.42 -3.07 -5.43
CA MET A 52 -5.64 -3.79 -5.77
C MET A 52 -5.36 -4.76 -6.92
N PHE A 53 -4.69 -5.87 -6.60
CA PHE A 53 -4.26 -6.83 -7.61
C PHE A 53 -5.45 -7.36 -8.43
N PRO A 54 -5.29 -7.49 -9.77
CA PRO A 54 -6.19 -8.31 -10.55
C PRO A 54 -6.10 -9.73 -9.98
N GLY A 55 -7.20 -10.19 -9.36
CA GLY A 55 -7.23 -11.50 -8.69
C GLY A 55 -6.74 -12.60 -9.62
N ARG A 56 -6.01 -13.59 -9.09
CA ARG A 56 -5.83 -14.86 -9.79
C ARG A 56 -7.15 -15.62 -9.71
N GLY A 57 -7.58 -16.21 -10.82
CA GLY A 57 -8.85 -16.91 -10.93
C GLY A 57 -9.06 -17.92 -9.80
N LEU A 58 -10.28 -17.88 -9.24
CA LEU A 58 -10.94 -18.83 -8.35
C LEU A 58 -10.27 -19.19 -6.99
N HIS A 59 -11.14 -19.32 -5.98
CA HIS A 59 -10.90 -19.78 -4.60
C HIS A 59 -10.46 -18.73 -3.57
N TYR A 60 -11.19 -17.62 -3.48
CA TYR A 60 -11.17 -16.78 -2.28
C TYR A 60 -12.57 -16.66 -1.69
N ALA A 61 -12.66 -16.64 -0.35
CA ALA A 61 -13.89 -16.28 0.35
C ALA A 61 -14.42 -14.95 -0.18
N ALA A 62 -15.75 -14.80 -0.23
CA ALA A 62 -16.38 -13.58 -0.69
C ALA A 62 -15.76 -12.37 0.06
N PRO A 63 -15.24 -11.38 -0.66
CA PRO A 63 -14.69 -10.19 -0.02
C PRO A 63 -15.77 -9.51 0.82
N ARG A 64 -15.36 -8.86 1.91
CA ARG A 64 -16.28 -8.03 2.68
C ARG A 64 -16.88 -6.95 1.77
N LYS A 65 -18.12 -6.54 2.00
CA LYS A 65 -18.86 -5.59 1.14
C LYS A 65 -18.10 -4.28 0.93
N GLU A 66 -17.35 -3.84 1.95
CA GLU A 66 -16.53 -2.63 1.90
C GLU A 66 -15.41 -2.77 0.86
N LEU A 67 -14.76 -3.94 0.81
CA LEU A 67 -13.72 -4.21 -0.18
C LEU A 67 -14.29 -4.30 -1.59
N GLU A 68 -15.48 -4.89 -1.78
CA GLU A 68 -16.16 -4.90 -3.09
C GLU A 68 -16.47 -3.48 -3.57
N LEU A 69 -17.00 -2.63 -2.69
CA LEU A 69 -17.29 -1.24 -3.01
C LEU A 69 -16.01 -0.49 -3.42
N LEU A 70 -14.93 -0.65 -2.66
CA LEU A 70 -13.64 -0.04 -2.99
C LEU A 70 -13.10 -0.56 -4.32
N ARG A 71 -13.14 -1.89 -4.57
CA ARG A 71 -12.75 -2.48 -5.87
C ARG A 71 -13.54 -1.85 -7.02
N GLY A 72 -14.85 -1.69 -6.85
CA GLY A 72 -15.73 -1.09 -7.85
C GLY A 72 -15.42 0.38 -8.11
N LEU A 73 -14.98 1.12 -7.08
CA LEU A 73 -14.65 2.53 -7.18
C LEU A 73 -13.30 2.79 -7.85
N VAL A 74 -12.24 2.06 -7.46
CA VAL A 74 -10.86 2.34 -7.94
C VAL A 74 -10.36 1.38 -9.01
N GLY A 75 -11.05 0.26 -9.23
CA GLY A 75 -10.61 -0.77 -10.17
C GLY A 75 -9.44 -1.60 -9.64
N LEU A 76 -8.63 -2.08 -10.58
CA LEU A 76 -7.49 -2.96 -10.33
C LEU A 76 -6.19 -2.25 -10.70
N ASP A 77 -5.08 -2.67 -10.09
CA ASP A 77 -3.73 -2.14 -10.33
C ASP A 77 -2.90 -3.12 -11.19
N PRO A 78 -2.99 -3.06 -12.54
CA PRO A 78 -2.22 -3.93 -13.42
C PRO A 78 -0.71 -3.65 -13.37
N ASP A 79 -0.32 -2.45 -12.94
CA ASP A 79 1.06 -1.96 -12.83
C ASP A 79 1.70 -2.25 -11.46
N ALA A 80 1.01 -2.97 -10.57
CA ALA A 80 1.48 -3.37 -9.25
C ALA A 80 2.89 -4.00 -9.24
N LYS A 81 3.18 -4.84 -10.25
CA LYS A 81 4.50 -5.48 -10.39
C LYS A 81 5.60 -4.46 -10.67
N ALA A 82 5.36 -3.53 -11.60
CA ALA A 82 6.32 -2.49 -11.95
C ALA A 82 6.61 -1.57 -10.75
N LEU A 83 5.58 -1.27 -9.95
CA LEU A 83 5.74 -0.51 -8.70
C LEU A 83 6.58 -1.25 -7.66
N ALA A 84 6.39 -2.57 -7.51
CA ALA A 84 7.18 -3.38 -6.59
C ALA A 84 8.67 -3.44 -6.96
N ASP A 85 8.97 -3.55 -8.26
CA ASP A 85 10.35 -3.56 -8.74
C ASP A 85 11.01 -2.18 -8.59
N LEU A 86 10.25 -1.10 -8.80
CA LEU A 86 10.71 0.26 -8.50
C LEU A 86 11.02 0.44 -7.00
N ALA A 87 10.14 0.01 -6.11
CA ALA A 87 10.31 0.17 -4.67
C ALA A 87 11.58 -0.52 -4.17
N LYS A 88 11.87 -1.75 -4.61
CA LYS A 88 13.11 -2.47 -4.26
C LYS A 88 14.39 -1.70 -4.59
N ASN A 89 14.37 -0.94 -5.69
CA ASN A 89 15.52 -0.15 -6.11
C ASN A 89 15.67 1.14 -5.29
N LEU A 90 14.55 1.70 -4.81
CA LEU A 90 14.51 3.01 -4.17
C LEU A 90 14.53 2.97 -2.64
N CYS A 91 14.33 1.83 -1.97
CA CYS A 91 14.35 1.76 -0.52
C CYS A 91 15.44 0.82 0.02
N ARG A 92 15.63 0.83 1.34
CA ARG A 92 16.50 -0.15 2.01
C ARG A 92 15.78 -1.50 2.19
N SER A 93 14.48 -1.45 2.50
CA SER A 93 13.63 -2.63 2.66
C SER A 93 12.25 -2.42 2.03
N ALA A 94 11.91 -3.19 1.00
CA ALA A 94 10.58 -3.16 0.37
C ALA A 94 9.70 -4.31 0.90
N HIS A 95 8.51 -4.01 1.40
CA HIS A 95 7.54 -4.99 1.86
C HIS A 95 6.25 -4.88 1.02
N GLY A 96 5.88 -5.95 0.33
CA GLY A 96 4.58 -6.08 -0.31
C GLY A 96 3.71 -7.04 0.48
N GLN A 97 2.48 -6.66 0.80
CA GLN A 97 1.51 -7.66 1.23
C GLN A 97 1.00 -8.45 0.02
N LYS A 98 0.81 -9.75 0.24
CA LYS A 98 0.42 -10.71 -0.78
C LYS A 98 -0.79 -11.47 -0.27
N ASN A 99 -1.92 -11.29 -0.93
CA ASN A 99 -3.03 -12.21 -0.78
C ASN A 99 -2.60 -13.56 -1.41
N ALA A 100 -2.19 -14.48 -0.52
CA ALA A 100 -1.79 -15.88 -0.68
C ALA A 100 -0.59 -16.22 -1.62
N HIS A 101 0.41 -16.88 -1.03
CA HIS A 101 1.49 -17.64 -1.69
C HIS A 101 2.50 -16.89 -2.59
N ILE A 102 3.12 -15.80 -2.13
CA ILE A 102 4.58 -15.71 -2.39
C ILE A 102 5.24 -15.34 -1.07
N SER A 103 6.26 -16.13 -0.73
CA SER A 103 7.24 -15.90 0.31
C SER A 103 7.68 -14.45 0.37
N ALA A 104 7.35 -13.76 1.47
CA ALA A 104 8.10 -12.64 1.99
C ALA A 104 8.54 -13.03 3.40
N ARG A 105 9.84 -13.03 3.67
CA ARG A 105 10.38 -13.29 5.01
C ARG A 105 10.14 -12.07 5.91
N PRO A 106 9.65 -12.24 7.15
CA PRO A 106 9.61 -11.16 8.13
C PRO A 106 11.02 -10.93 8.70
N LEU A 107 11.37 -9.67 8.96
CA LEU A 107 12.60 -9.30 9.69
C LEU A 107 12.26 -8.38 10.85
N ILE A 108 11.73 -8.99 11.92
CA ILE A 108 12.16 -8.83 13.33
C ILE A 108 11.50 -10.00 14.08
N GLY A 109 12.33 -10.96 14.51
CA GLY A 109 11.96 -12.06 15.40
C GLY A 109 10.99 -13.10 14.83
N SER A 110 11.38 -14.37 14.83
CA SER A 110 10.38 -15.44 14.94
C SER A 110 9.55 -15.19 16.21
N PRO A 111 8.21 -15.28 16.21
CA PRO A 111 7.49 -15.36 17.47
C PRO A 111 7.97 -16.62 18.19
N VAL A 112 8.37 -16.45 19.45
CA VAL A 112 8.57 -17.57 20.36
C VAL A 112 7.19 -18.09 20.71
N PHE A 113 6.82 -19.25 20.19
CA PHE A 113 5.86 -20.18 20.79
C PHE A 113 6.44 -21.58 20.66
#